data_AF-A0A1Z5JWY0-F1
#
_entry.id   AF-A0A1Z5JWY0-F1
#
_cell.length_a   1.000
_cell.length_b   1.000
_cell.length_c   1.000
_cell.angle_alpha   90.00
_cell.angle_beta   90.00
_cell.angle_gamma   90.00
#
_symmetry.space_group_name_H-M   'P 1'
#
loop_
_entity.id
_entity.type
_entity.pdbx_description
1 polymer ?
#
loop_
_entity_poly.entity_id
_entity_poly.type
_entity_poly.pdbx_seq_one_letter_code
_entity_poly.pdbx_strand_id
1 'polypeptide(L)'
;MTFLLVVVAAAVSSVHSFEVTKDAAKEASAARWLTTQSTWGTLTTRPEKAFFGQDGDVETNDLLAVVLPFAADETNEGRIFFYLMGETHLHDSSLTLSQAALNTELLAVPGCGTPESAVDPQDPRCIKLTIAGSIHPCTATHDVGPNCEDIGWKALLEKHPTMAYWPVNHDFRVHEFVVQDSLWMIGNFGGASVLSPDEYRQAKAAEHVIAGGEAVTPTTIPAADKIVPKWNNFATRARWITHHSKWSTIATVAAASNAAETTSSSSVFGNIRSIADGVDLSTSTGRPLFYLPDADALAVNMKANDNHIVISLSEASLAERVSEGRPCGGQELPLCAQVALYGKAVPVEFNRDIATQFQHTHPLASWMAEGGSHMSGSYYTLDISKVVILDYFGGFHEVGVDDYLNTNLSSMLESGVSQTTMNPPSWFSGHLIVWMMAGFLLGWLVSRYSGIHSTTGAQYRTVPDATKTSETMEMEVDAEA
;
A
#
# COMPACT_ATOMS: atom_id res chain seq x y z
N MET A 1 -33.63 53.38 53.30
CA MET A 1 -33.79 51.92 53.41
C MET A 1 -33.56 51.36 52.02
N THR A 2 -32.32 51.05 51.58
CA THR A 2 -31.52 49.83 51.86
C THR A 2 -32.33 48.59 51.44
N PHE A 3 -31.98 47.69 50.49
CA PHE A 3 -30.78 47.33 49.71
C PHE A 3 -31.20 46.34 48.58
N LEU A 4 -30.42 46.27 47.47
CA LEU A 4 -30.06 45.09 46.65
C LEU A 4 -31.14 44.21 45.95
N LEU A 5 -31.09 44.07 44.61
CA LEU A 5 -30.58 42.87 43.90
C LEU A 5 -30.66 43.01 42.36
N VAL A 6 -29.73 42.30 41.72
CA VAL A 6 -29.34 42.24 40.30
C VAL A 6 -30.37 41.53 39.41
N VAL A 7 -30.60 42.05 38.19
CA VAL A 7 -30.94 41.22 37.02
C VAL A 7 -30.18 41.76 35.79
N VAL A 8 -29.13 41.04 35.42
CA VAL A 8 -28.50 41.08 34.09
C VAL A 8 -28.89 39.77 33.41
N ALA A 9 -29.76 39.83 32.41
CA ALA A 9 -30.14 38.72 31.51
C ALA A 9 -30.91 39.33 30.33
N ALA A 10 -30.76 38.98 29.06
CA ALA A 10 -29.88 38.05 28.38
C ALA A 10 -29.82 38.53 26.92
N ALA A 11 -28.63 38.69 26.36
CA ALA A 11 -28.42 38.77 24.93
C ALA A 11 -27.26 37.84 24.61
N VAL A 12 -27.52 36.53 24.71
CA VAL A 12 -26.58 35.51 24.24
C VAL A 12 -26.94 35.28 22.77
N SER A 13 -26.06 35.79 21.92
CA SER A 13 -25.92 35.46 20.52
C SER A 13 -25.99 33.95 20.29
N SER A 14 -26.98 33.51 19.53
CA SER A 14 -27.05 32.18 18.95
C SER A 14 -25.95 32.05 17.89
N VAL A 15 -24.76 31.63 18.33
CA VAL A 15 -23.73 31.09 17.44
C VAL A 15 -24.25 29.72 17.00
N HIS A 16 -24.88 29.67 15.83
CA HIS A 16 -25.08 28.40 15.14
C HIS A 16 -23.70 27.94 14.67
N SER A 17 -23.15 26.93 15.34
CA SER A 17 -22.06 26.13 14.79
C SER A 17 -22.58 25.53 13.48
N PHE A 18 -22.04 25.98 12.35
CA PHE A 18 -22.18 25.28 11.08
C PHE A 18 -21.41 23.96 11.22
N GLU A 19 -22.08 22.90 11.68
CA GLU A 19 -21.64 21.55 11.37
C GLU A 19 -21.95 21.34 9.88
N VAL A 20 -20.91 21.31 9.06
CA VAL A 20 -21.04 20.84 7.67
C VAL A 20 -21.37 19.36 7.76
N THR A 21 -22.66 19.02 7.59
CA THR A 21 -23.08 17.61 7.51
C THR A 21 -22.43 17.00 6.28
N LYS A 22 -21.52 16.03 6.48
CA LYS A 22 -20.90 15.30 5.38
C LYS A 22 -21.95 14.49 4.63
N ASP A 23 -21.84 14.47 3.31
CA ASP A 23 -22.72 13.69 2.45
C ASP A 23 -22.25 12.23 2.42
N ALA A 24 -22.85 11.39 3.26
CA ALA A 24 -22.49 9.97 3.38
C ALA A 24 -22.57 9.22 2.04
N ALA A 25 -23.51 9.58 1.16
CA ALA A 25 -23.63 8.93 -0.16
C ALA A 25 -22.45 9.27 -1.07
N LYS A 26 -21.98 10.52 -1.02
CA LYS A 26 -20.78 10.95 -1.74
C LYS A 26 -19.53 10.25 -1.22
N GLU A 27 -19.36 10.19 0.10
CA GLU A 27 -18.22 9.53 0.73
C GLU A 27 -18.20 8.02 0.43
N ALA A 28 -19.35 7.34 0.48
CA ALA A 28 -19.46 5.93 0.09
C ALA A 28 -19.12 5.69 -1.39
N SER A 29 -19.55 6.59 -2.28
CA SER A 29 -19.23 6.51 -3.71
C SER A 29 -17.74 6.71 -3.98
N ALA A 30 -17.09 7.61 -3.22
CA ALA A 30 -15.66 7.85 -3.28
C ALA A 30 -14.85 6.69 -2.68
N ALA A 31 -15.30 6.09 -1.57
CA ALA A 31 -14.71 4.88 -1.00
C ALA A 31 -14.76 3.71 -2.00
N ARG A 32 -15.91 3.53 -2.68
CA ARG A 32 -16.06 2.53 -3.74
C ARG A 32 -15.11 2.76 -4.91
N TRP A 33 -15.02 4.00 -5.38
CA TRP A 33 -14.06 4.36 -6.43
C TRP A 33 -12.61 4.08 -6.02
N LEU A 34 -12.18 4.55 -4.84
CA LEU A 34 -10.80 4.30 -4.39
C LEU A 34 -10.49 2.81 -4.31
N THR A 35 -11.43 2.02 -3.78
CA THR A 35 -11.25 0.56 -3.69
C THR A 35 -11.11 -0.08 -5.07
N THR A 36 -11.93 0.31 -6.06
CA THR A 36 -11.89 -0.28 -7.41
C THR A 36 -10.71 0.21 -8.25
N GLN A 37 -10.21 1.42 -8.01
CA GLN A 37 -9.04 1.94 -8.72
C GLN A 37 -7.72 1.41 -8.16
N SER A 38 -7.67 1.12 -6.86
CA SER A 38 -6.47 0.60 -6.20
C SER A 38 -6.12 -0.80 -6.71
N THR A 39 -4.82 -1.06 -6.86
CA THR A 39 -4.27 -2.39 -7.18
C THR A 39 -3.49 -2.99 -6.03
N TRP A 40 -3.25 -2.22 -4.98
CA TRP A 40 -2.52 -2.65 -3.79
C TRP A 40 -2.98 -1.83 -2.58
N GLY A 41 -2.81 -2.40 -1.41
CA GLY A 41 -3.17 -1.77 -0.14
C GLY A 41 -2.39 -2.38 1.02
N THR A 42 -2.46 -1.77 2.20
CA THR A 42 -1.84 -2.34 3.41
C THR A 42 -2.87 -3.12 4.20
N LEU A 43 -2.72 -4.43 4.25
CA LEU A 43 -3.47 -5.30 5.15
C LEU A 43 -2.81 -5.28 6.53
N THR A 44 -3.58 -4.93 7.54
CA THR A 44 -3.19 -5.03 8.95
C THR A 44 -4.01 -6.12 9.63
N THR A 45 -3.38 -6.97 10.42
CA THR A 45 -4.05 -8.06 11.17
C THR A 45 -3.22 -8.47 12.38
N ARG A 46 -3.79 -9.29 13.27
CA ARG A 46 -3.07 -9.97 14.36
C ARG A 46 -3.24 -11.47 14.18
N PRO A 47 -2.40 -12.11 13.38
CA PRO A 47 -2.67 -13.47 12.96
C PRO A 47 -2.41 -14.43 14.13
N GLU A 48 -3.33 -15.37 14.34
CA GLU A 48 -3.19 -16.43 15.35
C GLU A 48 -2.16 -17.50 14.95
N LYS A 49 -1.74 -17.52 13.69
CA LYS A 49 -0.77 -18.44 13.11
C LYS A 49 0.22 -17.68 12.22
N ALA A 50 1.39 -18.27 11.98
CA ALA A 50 2.37 -17.70 11.06
C ALA A 50 1.75 -17.43 9.67
N PHE A 51 2.00 -16.23 9.16
CA PHE A 51 1.53 -15.77 7.84
C PHE A 51 2.74 -15.67 6.89
N PHE A 52 2.59 -16.11 5.63
CA PHE A 52 3.68 -16.19 4.63
C PHE A 52 4.93 -17.01 5.01
N GLY A 53 4.75 -18.18 5.65
CA GLY A 53 5.86 -19.12 5.84
C GLY A 53 6.95 -18.62 6.80
N GLN A 54 6.60 -17.74 7.75
CA GLN A 54 7.48 -17.45 8.88
C GLN A 54 7.55 -18.71 9.77
N ASP A 55 8.51 -19.59 9.50
CA ASP A 55 8.89 -20.68 10.40
C ASP A 55 9.64 -20.07 11.59
N GLY A 56 9.00 -20.05 12.75
CA GLY A 56 9.57 -19.52 14.00
C GLY A 56 8.60 -18.61 14.73
N ASP A 57 8.88 -18.38 16.01
CA ASP A 57 8.06 -17.70 17.01
C ASP A 57 7.74 -16.23 16.66
N VAL A 58 6.97 -15.97 15.61
CA VAL A 58 6.13 -14.76 15.61
C VAL A 58 5.26 -14.95 16.82
N GLU A 59 5.40 -14.10 17.84
CA GLU A 59 4.46 -14.10 18.95
C GLU A 59 3.07 -13.95 18.33
N THR A 60 2.33 -15.06 18.29
CA THR A 60 0.96 -15.10 17.82
C THR A 60 0.23 -14.06 18.65
N ASN A 61 -0.34 -13.02 18.00
CA ASN A 61 -0.89 -11.77 18.56
C ASN A 61 -0.08 -10.48 18.31
N ASP A 62 1.09 -10.51 17.67
CA ASP A 62 1.77 -9.29 17.20
C ASP A 62 0.99 -8.62 16.04
N LEU A 63 1.09 -7.29 15.93
CA LEU A 63 0.49 -6.53 14.85
C LEU A 63 1.27 -6.77 13.56
N LEU A 64 0.66 -7.40 12.56
CA LEU A 64 1.21 -7.52 11.21
C LEU A 64 0.65 -6.40 10.33
N ALA A 65 1.50 -5.70 9.59
CA ALA A 65 1.10 -4.77 8.53
C ALA A 65 1.90 -5.09 7.26
N VAL A 66 1.18 -5.49 6.21
CA VAL A 66 1.75 -6.03 4.97
C VAL A 66 1.06 -5.40 3.77
N VAL A 67 1.86 -4.95 2.81
CA VAL A 67 1.37 -4.47 1.52
C VAL A 67 1.04 -5.68 0.65
N LEU A 68 -0.17 -5.72 0.10
CA LEU A 68 -0.66 -6.82 -0.74
C LEU A 68 -1.34 -6.31 -2.01
N PRO A 69 -1.13 -6.97 -3.16
CA PRO A 69 -1.95 -6.74 -4.34
C PRO A 69 -3.35 -7.28 -4.11
N PHE A 70 -4.35 -6.57 -4.63
CA PHE A 70 -5.75 -6.96 -4.54
C PHE A 70 -6.53 -6.36 -5.71
N ALA A 71 -7.70 -6.91 -5.97
CA ALA A 71 -8.66 -6.31 -6.89
C ALA A 71 -10.02 -6.23 -6.24
N ALA A 72 -10.73 -5.12 -6.46
CA ALA A 72 -12.15 -5.03 -6.16
C ALA A 72 -12.96 -5.12 -7.45
N ASP A 73 -14.10 -5.80 -7.40
CA ASP A 73 -14.99 -5.84 -8.55
C ASP A 73 -15.82 -4.54 -8.65
N GLU A 74 -16.05 -4.05 -9.87
CA GLU A 74 -16.85 -2.83 -10.07
C GLU A 74 -18.37 -3.10 -10.15
N THR A 75 -18.75 -4.36 -10.38
CA THR A 75 -20.12 -4.72 -10.84
C THR A 75 -21.00 -5.40 -9.79
N ASN A 76 -20.42 -5.86 -8.69
CA ASN A 76 -21.01 -6.71 -7.68
C ASN A 76 -20.65 -6.19 -6.28
N GLU A 77 -21.21 -5.04 -5.93
CA GLU A 77 -21.16 -4.48 -4.57
C GLU A 77 -19.76 -4.03 -4.10
N GLY A 78 -18.72 -4.15 -4.94
CA GLY A 78 -17.37 -3.73 -4.55
C GLY A 78 -16.64 -4.77 -3.73
N ARG A 79 -16.90 -6.06 -3.94
CA ARG A 79 -16.22 -7.12 -3.19
C ARG A 79 -14.74 -7.11 -3.52
N ILE A 80 -13.92 -7.39 -2.51
CA ILE A 80 -12.48 -7.21 -2.52
C ILE A 80 -11.84 -8.60 -2.50
N PHE A 81 -10.90 -8.85 -3.40
CA PHE A 81 -10.31 -10.17 -3.58
C PHE A 81 -8.78 -10.12 -3.55
N PHE A 82 -8.21 -11.17 -2.96
CA PHE A 82 -6.78 -11.41 -2.86
C PHE A 82 -6.44 -12.77 -3.48
N TYR A 83 -5.20 -12.94 -3.93
CA TYR A 83 -4.68 -14.23 -4.39
C TYR A 83 -3.55 -14.67 -3.45
N LEU A 84 -3.91 -15.47 -2.45
CA LEU A 84 -3.03 -15.85 -1.33
C LEU A 84 -2.77 -17.36 -1.33
N MET A 85 -1.70 -17.79 -0.69
CA MET A 85 -1.36 -19.22 -0.58
C MET A 85 -2.25 -19.92 0.45
N GLY A 86 -2.68 -21.14 0.13
CA GLY A 86 -3.40 -22.03 1.03
C GLY A 86 -4.80 -21.58 1.39
N GLU A 87 -5.38 -22.25 2.39
CA GLU A 87 -6.69 -21.95 2.98
C GLU A 87 -6.53 -20.90 4.09
N THR A 88 -6.09 -19.69 3.72
CA THR A 88 -5.73 -18.67 4.70
C THR A 88 -6.96 -17.94 5.22
N HIS A 89 -7.24 -18.05 6.52
CA HIS A 89 -8.25 -17.26 7.21
C HIS A 89 -7.58 -16.19 8.06
N LEU A 90 -7.89 -14.93 7.81
CA LEU A 90 -7.48 -13.81 8.66
C LEU A 90 -8.72 -13.11 9.17
N HIS A 91 -9.05 -13.39 10.43
CA HIS A 91 -10.09 -12.65 11.14
C HIS A 91 -9.55 -11.29 11.58
N ASP A 92 -10.45 -10.37 11.88
CA ASP A 92 -10.11 -9.09 12.52
C ASP A 92 -8.94 -8.36 11.84
N SER A 93 -9.18 -7.99 10.59
CA SER A 93 -8.20 -7.35 9.73
C SER A 93 -8.70 -5.99 9.27
N SER A 94 -7.77 -5.13 8.84
CA SER A 94 -8.11 -3.87 8.17
C SER A 94 -7.30 -3.70 6.89
N LEU A 95 -7.94 -3.20 5.84
CA LEU A 95 -7.30 -2.83 4.58
C LEU A 95 -7.23 -1.30 4.51
N THR A 96 -6.01 -0.76 4.50
CA THR A 96 -5.76 0.68 4.38
C THR A 96 -5.36 1.05 2.96
N LEU A 97 -6.06 2.03 2.38
CA LEU A 97 -5.88 2.54 1.02
C LEU A 97 -5.64 4.05 1.03
N SER A 98 -4.92 4.54 0.02
CA SER A 98 -4.69 5.96 -0.21
C SER A 98 -4.91 6.33 -1.67
N GLN A 99 -5.57 7.46 -1.93
CA GLN A 99 -5.63 8.02 -3.29
C GLN A 99 -4.25 8.40 -3.83
N ALA A 100 -3.26 8.64 -2.97
CA ALA A 100 -1.87 8.88 -3.36
C ALA A 100 -1.22 7.66 -4.07
N ALA A 101 -1.80 6.46 -3.93
CA ALA A 101 -1.32 5.26 -4.62
C ALA A 101 -1.76 5.17 -6.09
N LEU A 102 -2.73 5.99 -6.53
CA LEU A 102 -3.36 5.84 -7.83
C LEU A 102 -2.58 6.47 -8.98
N ASN A 103 -1.91 7.60 -8.73
CA ASN A 103 -1.23 8.36 -9.78
C ASN A 103 0.30 8.32 -9.61
N THR A 104 0.95 7.46 -10.40
CA THR A 104 2.40 7.28 -10.32
C THR A 104 3.21 8.50 -10.72
N GLU A 105 2.64 9.44 -11.49
CA GLU A 105 3.34 10.66 -11.91
C GLU A 105 3.62 11.61 -10.74
N LEU A 106 2.87 11.46 -9.65
CA LEU A 106 2.99 12.27 -8.44
C LEU A 106 3.86 11.63 -7.35
N LEU A 107 4.41 10.42 -7.57
CA LEU A 107 5.24 9.78 -6.54
C LEU A 107 6.55 10.53 -6.28
N ALA A 108 7.08 11.27 -7.27
CA ALA A 108 8.31 12.03 -7.12
C ALA A 108 8.11 13.37 -6.37
N VAL A 109 6.91 13.93 -6.43
CA VAL A 109 6.51 15.14 -5.70
C VAL A 109 5.32 14.71 -4.86
N PRO A 110 5.55 14.13 -3.66
CA PRO A 110 4.60 13.25 -2.98
C PRO A 110 3.23 13.89 -2.96
N GLY A 111 2.41 13.43 -3.88
CA GLY A 111 1.25 14.16 -4.34
C GLY A 111 0.09 13.20 -4.56
N CYS A 112 -1.10 13.73 -4.37
CA CYS A 112 -2.36 13.05 -4.48
C CYS A 112 -3.27 13.88 -5.38
N GLY A 113 -4.01 13.22 -6.28
CA GLY A 113 -4.82 13.88 -7.30
C GLY A 113 -4.18 13.83 -8.69
N THR A 114 -4.13 14.97 -9.37
CA THR A 114 -3.57 15.11 -10.72
C THR A 114 -2.43 16.13 -10.74
N PRO A 115 -1.58 16.15 -11.78
CA PRO A 115 -0.57 17.19 -11.94
C PRO A 115 -1.12 18.63 -11.89
N GLU A 116 -2.37 18.86 -12.29
CA GLU A 116 -3.00 20.18 -12.29
C GLU A 116 -3.57 20.57 -10.91
N SER A 117 -3.83 19.59 -10.04
CA SER A 117 -4.44 19.78 -8.73
C SER A 117 -3.90 18.71 -7.78
N ALA A 118 -2.66 18.91 -7.33
CA ALA A 118 -1.96 18.02 -6.41
C ALA A 118 -2.02 18.57 -4.98
N VAL A 119 -2.13 17.65 -4.03
CA VAL A 119 -2.01 17.91 -2.58
C VAL A 119 -1.14 16.85 -1.94
N ASP A 120 -0.58 17.12 -0.78
CA ASP A 120 0.19 16.13 -0.02
C ASP A 120 -0.66 14.90 0.36
N PRO A 121 -0.09 13.67 0.41
CA PRO A 121 -0.81 12.46 0.85
C PRO A 121 -1.49 12.56 2.22
N GLN A 122 -1.01 13.43 3.11
CA GLN A 122 -1.62 13.66 4.41
C GLN A 122 -2.73 14.72 4.39
N ASP A 123 -2.85 15.53 3.34
CA ASP A 123 -3.93 16.51 3.18
C ASP A 123 -5.29 15.80 3.27
N PRO A 124 -6.28 16.35 3.99
CA PRO A 124 -7.58 15.70 4.16
C PRO A 124 -8.39 15.57 2.86
N ARG A 125 -8.05 16.31 1.80
CA ARG A 125 -8.64 16.10 0.48
C ARG A 125 -8.10 14.85 -0.20
N CYS A 126 -6.89 14.39 0.14
CA CYS A 126 -6.41 13.10 -0.34
C CYS A 126 -7.13 11.98 0.43
N ILE A 127 -7.87 11.11 -0.27
CA ILE A 127 -8.61 10.06 0.42
C ILE A 127 -7.66 9.12 1.16
N LYS A 128 -7.99 8.88 2.43
CA LYS A 128 -7.43 7.83 3.29
C LYS A 128 -8.59 6.97 3.75
N LEU A 129 -8.58 5.69 3.41
CA LEU A 129 -9.67 4.75 3.67
C LEU A 129 -9.13 3.54 4.41
N THR A 130 -9.80 3.17 5.50
CA THR A 130 -9.51 1.97 6.29
C THR A 130 -10.78 1.14 6.38
N ILE A 131 -10.74 -0.03 5.75
CA ILE A 131 -11.87 -0.97 5.65
C ILE A 131 -11.61 -2.09 6.66
N ALA A 132 -12.48 -2.25 7.66
CA ALA A 132 -12.41 -3.36 8.59
C ALA A 132 -13.16 -4.59 8.06
N GLY A 133 -12.61 -5.78 8.31
CA GLY A 133 -13.20 -7.02 7.81
C GLY A 133 -12.36 -8.26 8.09
N SER A 134 -12.64 -9.33 7.36
CA SER A 134 -11.96 -10.62 7.48
C SER A 134 -11.63 -11.18 6.10
N ILE A 135 -10.52 -11.90 5.96
CA ILE A 135 -10.14 -12.61 4.74
C ILE A 135 -10.50 -14.09 4.89
N HIS A 136 -11.19 -14.63 3.89
CA HIS A 136 -11.55 -16.04 3.81
C HIS A 136 -11.27 -16.61 2.41
N PRO A 137 -10.78 -17.86 2.29
CA PRO A 137 -10.65 -18.50 0.99
C PRO A 137 -12.04 -18.71 0.38
N CYS A 138 -12.16 -18.64 -0.95
CA CYS A 138 -13.46 -18.78 -1.63
C CYS A 138 -14.11 -20.17 -1.46
N THR A 139 -13.35 -21.15 -0.99
CA THR A 139 -13.80 -22.48 -0.53
C THR A 139 -14.63 -22.43 0.76
N ALA A 140 -14.49 -21.38 1.57
CA ALA A 140 -15.26 -21.15 2.80
C ALA A 140 -16.65 -20.58 2.49
N THR A 141 -17.48 -21.36 1.79
CA THR A 141 -18.73 -20.92 1.14
C THR A 141 -19.78 -20.27 2.05
N HIS A 142 -19.67 -20.41 3.37
CA HIS A 142 -20.56 -19.75 4.34
C HIS A 142 -20.05 -18.38 4.81
N ASP A 143 -18.77 -18.09 4.62
CA ASP A 143 -18.14 -16.86 5.09
C ASP A 143 -17.95 -15.84 3.96
N VAL A 144 -18.08 -16.26 2.70
CA VAL A 144 -17.87 -15.46 1.48
C VAL A 144 -19.16 -15.27 0.66
N GLY A 145 -19.17 -14.26 -0.20
CA GLY A 145 -20.30 -14.01 -1.10
C GLY A 145 -20.45 -15.07 -2.21
N PRO A 146 -21.63 -15.20 -2.82
CA PRO A 146 -21.88 -16.20 -3.86
C PRO A 146 -20.94 -16.04 -5.06
N ASN A 147 -20.59 -17.15 -5.71
CA ASN A 147 -19.68 -17.18 -6.87
C ASN A 147 -18.31 -16.51 -6.61
N CYS A 148 -17.81 -16.58 -5.37
CA CYS A 148 -16.55 -15.95 -4.93
C CYS A 148 -15.38 -16.23 -5.88
N GLU A 149 -15.16 -17.50 -6.23
CA GLU A 149 -14.04 -17.91 -7.09
C GLU A 149 -14.11 -17.24 -8.47
N ASP A 150 -15.26 -17.30 -9.15
CA ASP A 150 -15.41 -16.80 -10.51
C ASP A 150 -15.31 -15.27 -10.58
N ILE A 151 -15.93 -14.58 -9.62
CA ILE A 151 -15.91 -13.10 -9.55
C ILE A 151 -14.52 -12.63 -9.16
N GLY A 152 -13.95 -13.22 -8.11
CA GLY A 152 -12.64 -12.83 -7.60
C GLY A 152 -11.54 -13.10 -8.59
N TRP A 153 -11.55 -14.27 -9.24
CA TRP A 153 -10.55 -14.59 -10.27
C TRP A 153 -10.64 -13.64 -11.47
N LYS A 154 -11.86 -13.30 -11.92
CA LYS A 154 -12.06 -12.30 -12.97
C LYS A 154 -11.50 -10.93 -12.57
N ALA A 155 -11.85 -10.44 -11.38
CA ALA A 155 -11.38 -9.14 -10.89
C ALA A 155 -9.85 -9.10 -10.75
N LEU A 156 -9.26 -10.15 -10.17
CA LEU A 156 -7.82 -10.29 -9.99
C LEU A 156 -7.08 -10.28 -11.33
N LEU A 157 -7.53 -11.05 -12.33
CA LEU A 157 -6.86 -11.08 -13.64
C LEU A 157 -7.00 -9.78 -14.45
N GLU A 158 -8.07 -9.01 -14.21
CA GLU A 158 -8.24 -7.70 -14.84
C GLU A 158 -7.20 -6.69 -14.33
N LYS A 159 -6.90 -6.69 -13.03
CA LYS A 159 -5.89 -5.80 -12.43
C LYS A 159 -4.46 -6.37 -12.49
N HIS A 160 -4.33 -7.69 -12.37
CA HIS A 160 -3.06 -8.41 -12.20
C HIS A 160 -2.96 -9.60 -13.16
N PRO A 161 -2.86 -9.38 -14.48
CA PRO A 161 -2.87 -10.46 -15.48
C PRO A 161 -1.72 -11.46 -15.32
N THR A 162 -0.64 -11.08 -14.63
CA THR A 162 0.51 -11.97 -14.34
C THR A 162 0.16 -13.09 -13.36
N MET A 163 -0.90 -12.95 -12.54
CA MET A 163 -1.35 -13.98 -11.58
C MET A 163 -1.74 -15.29 -12.27
N ALA A 164 -2.20 -15.25 -13.54
CA ALA A 164 -2.50 -16.44 -14.34
C ALA A 164 -1.28 -17.35 -14.57
N TYR A 165 -0.07 -16.83 -14.39
CA TYR A 165 1.18 -17.54 -14.64
C TYR A 165 1.97 -17.83 -13.35
N TRP A 166 1.37 -17.59 -12.17
CA TRP A 166 1.99 -17.92 -10.90
C TRP A 166 2.14 -19.44 -10.71
N PRO A 167 3.14 -19.92 -9.94
CA PRO A 167 3.43 -21.34 -9.83
C PRO A 167 2.26 -22.14 -9.21
N VAL A 168 1.77 -23.14 -9.94
CA VAL A 168 0.66 -24.00 -9.50
C VAL A 168 0.98 -24.77 -8.22
N ASN A 169 2.25 -25.10 -7.99
CA ASN A 169 2.71 -25.86 -6.83
C ASN A 169 2.82 -25.02 -5.53
N HIS A 170 2.50 -23.73 -5.56
CA HIS A 170 2.49 -22.85 -4.39
C HIS A 170 1.09 -22.70 -3.77
N ASP A 171 0.09 -23.43 -4.29
CA ASP A 171 -1.28 -23.48 -3.75
C ASP A 171 -1.94 -22.11 -3.58
N PHE A 172 -1.74 -21.20 -4.54
CA PHE A 172 -2.47 -19.93 -4.54
C PHE A 172 -3.96 -20.15 -4.80
N ARG A 173 -4.79 -19.45 -4.03
CA ARG A 173 -6.26 -19.53 -4.05
C ARG A 173 -6.86 -18.14 -4.00
N VAL A 174 -8.03 -17.98 -4.59
CA VAL A 174 -8.81 -16.74 -4.47
C VAL A 174 -9.37 -16.65 -3.06
N HIS A 175 -9.18 -15.49 -2.44
CA HIS A 175 -9.74 -15.15 -1.14
C HIS A 175 -10.57 -13.88 -1.27
N GLU A 176 -11.66 -13.79 -0.50
CA GLU A 176 -12.45 -12.57 -0.37
C GLU A 176 -12.13 -11.89 0.96
N PHE A 177 -11.96 -10.57 0.91
CA PHE A 177 -12.01 -9.70 2.08
C PHE A 177 -13.46 -9.25 2.28
N VAL A 178 -14.07 -9.81 3.30
CA VAL A 178 -15.47 -9.63 3.64
C VAL A 178 -15.58 -8.40 4.53
N VAL A 179 -16.23 -7.36 4.00
CA VAL A 179 -16.48 -6.10 4.72
C VAL A 179 -17.61 -6.33 5.72
N GLN A 180 -17.23 -6.74 6.94
CA GLN A 180 -18.15 -7.08 8.02
C GLN A 180 -18.52 -5.86 8.89
N ASP A 181 -17.72 -4.80 8.82
CA ASP A 181 -17.81 -3.68 9.75
C ASP A 181 -17.65 -2.32 9.07
N SER A 182 -17.76 -1.25 9.84
CA SER A 182 -17.65 0.11 9.38
C SER A 182 -16.30 0.42 8.72
N LEU A 183 -16.38 1.23 7.68
CA LEU A 183 -15.23 1.81 7.00
C LEU A 183 -14.97 3.19 7.59
N TRP A 184 -13.71 3.46 7.92
CA TRP A 184 -13.27 4.78 8.35
C TRP A 184 -12.61 5.49 7.17
N MET A 185 -13.01 6.73 6.90
CA MET A 185 -12.51 7.48 5.75
C MET A 185 -12.28 8.96 6.07
N ILE A 186 -11.19 9.53 5.58
CA ILE A 186 -11.05 10.98 5.40
C ILE A 186 -10.98 11.24 3.90
N GLY A 187 -11.96 11.95 3.33
CA GLY A 187 -11.98 12.37 1.93
C GLY A 187 -12.10 13.88 1.71
N ASN A 188 -12.28 14.67 2.77
CA ASN A 188 -12.22 16.13 2.74
C ASN A 188 -12.01 16.71 4.16
N PHE A 189 -11.89 18.03 4.27
CA PHE A 189 -11.90 18.75 5.55
C PHE A 189 -13.15 18.43 6.39
N GLY A 190 -13.04 18.59 7.71
CA GLY A 190 -14.11 18.31 8.67
C GLY A 190 -14.00 16.96 9.38
N GLY A 191 -12.83 16.31 9.33
CA GLY A 191 -12.53 15.07 10.07
C GLY A 191 -12.88 13.80 9.30
N ALA A 192 -13.00 12.68 10.00
CA ALA A 192 -13.36 11.39 9.41
C ALA A 192 -14.87 11.20 9.21
N SER A 193 -15.23 10.42 8.21
CA SER A 193 -16.54 9.85 7.95
C SER A 193 -16.47 8.37 8.33
N VAL A 194 -17.59 7.85 8.84
CA VAL A 194 -17.74 6.43 9.13
C VAL A 194 -18.90 5.90 8.31
N LEU A 195 -18.64 4.87 7.51
CA LEU A 195 -19.60 4.30 6.56
C LEU A 195 -19.93 2.89 7.00
N SER A 196 -21.19 2.50 6.91
CA SER A 196 -21.61 1.11 7.08
C SER A 196 -21.25 0.24 5.87
N PRO A 197 -21.13 -1.08 6.04
CA PRO A 197 -20.99 -2.00 4.91
C PRO A 197 -22.11 -1.85 3.85
N ASP A 198 -23.34 -1.58 4.29
CA ASP A 198 -24.48 -1.40 3.38
C ASP A 198 -24.34 -0.13 2.52
N GLU A 199 -23.95 1.00 3.12
CA GLU A 199 -23.69 2.24 2.37
C GLU A 199 -22.60 2.03 1.31
N TYR A 200 -21.52 1.33 1.67
CA TYR A 200 -20.45 0.98 0.75
C TYR A 200 -20.94 0.09 -0.40
N ARG A 201 -21.64 -1.01 -0.10
CA ARG A 201 -22.11 -1.97 -1.10
C ARG A 201 -23.12 -1.38 -2.07
N GLN A 202 -24.02 -0.53 -1.57
CA GLN A 202 -25.08 0.09 -2.37
C GLN A 202 -24.60 1.30 -3.18
N ALA A 203 -23.49 1.92 -2.79
CA ALA A 203 -22.93 3.05 -3.51
C ALA A 203 -22.44 2.64 -4.90
N LYS A 204 -22.48 3.59 -5.85
CA LYS A 204 -21.82 3.45 -7.15
C LYS A 204 -20.48 4.15 -7.07
N ALA A 205 -19.44 3.52 -7.61
CA ALA A 205 -18.14 4.17 -7.70
C ALA A 205 -18.26 5.51 -8.44
N ALA A 206 -17.80 6.58 -7.81
CA ALA A 206 -17.72 7.90 -8.41
C ALA A 206 -16.35 8.50 -8.12
N GLU A 207 -15.69 9.00 -9.17
CA GLU A 207 -14.35 9.55 -9.06
C GLU A 207 -14.30 10.67 -8.02
N HIS A 208 -13.33 10.57 -7.11
CA HIS A 208 -13.03 11.65 -6.19
C HIS A 208 -12.04 12.61 -6.84
N VAL A 209 -12.52 13.82 -7.08
CA VAL A 209 -11.73 14.91 -7.65
C VAL A 209 -11.32 15.86 -6.54
N ILE A 210 -10.00 16.09 -6.43
CA ILE A 210 -9.43 17.03 -5.47
C ILE A 210 -9.68 18.45 -5.98
N ALA A 211 -10.59 19.15 -5.30
CA ALA A 211 -10.92 20.54 -5.59
C ALA A 211 -9.92 21.48 -4.89
N GLY A 212 -9.23 22.29 -5.70
CA GLY A 212 -8.12 23.10 -5.22
C GLY A 212 -6.90 22.25 -4.89
N GLY A 213 -5.74 22.82 -5.03
CA GLY A 213 -4.47 22.10 -5.00
C GLY A 213 -3.44 22.95 -5.72
N GLU A 214 -2.22 22.44 -5.80
CA GLU A 214 -1.16 23.12 -6.53
C GLU A 214 -0.89 22.38 -7.84
N ALA A 215 -0.69 23.15 -8.91
CA ALA A 215 -0.21 22.57 -10.15
C ALA A 215 1.28 22.23 -9.99
N VAL A 216 1.63 20.97 -10.23
CA VAL A 216 2.99 20.46 -10.15
C VAL A 216 3.43 19.95 -11.52
N THR A 217 4.73 20.00 -11.76
CA THR A 217 5.32 19.33 -12.93
C THR A 217 5.85 17.97 -12.47
N PRO A 218 5.29 16.84 -12.96
CA PRO A 218 5.80 15.52 -12.64
C PRO A 218 7.30 15.45 -12.90
N THR A 219 8.06 15.07 -11.88
CA THR A 219 9.51 14.97 -11.99
C THR A 219 9.88 13.62 -12.55
N THR A 220 10.60 13.62 -13.68
CA THR A 220 11.17 12.38 -14.22
C THR A 220 12.43 12.03 -13.45
N ILE A 221 12.42 10.89 -12.75
CA ILE A 221 13.61 10.36 -12.07
C ILE A 221 14.62 9.87 -13.12
N PRO A 222 15.85 10.42 -13.14
CA PRO A 222 16.91 9.94 -14.03
C PRO A 222 17.19 8.44 -13.85
N ALA A 223 17.59 7.76 -14.93
CA ALA A 223 17.85 6.32 -14.88
C ALA A 223 18.95 5.95 -13.85
N ALA A 224 19.94 6.82 -13.64
CA ALA A 224 20.99 6.64 -12.64
C ALA A 224 20.47 6.68 -11.20
N ASP A 225 19.34 7.34 -10.95
CA ASP A 225 18.73 7.47 -9.62
C ASP A 225 17.72 6.33 -9.34
N LYS A 226 17.44 5.49 -10.35
CA LYS A 226 16.63 4.28 -10.22
C LYS A 226 17.41 3.04 -9.79
N ILE A 227 18.65 3.21 -9.30
CA ILE A 227 19.48 2.09 -8.85
C ILE A 227 18.88 1.50 -7.57
N VAL A 228 18.30 0.30 -7.72
CA VAL A 228 17.74 -0.48 -6.61
C VAL A 228 18.85 -1.35 -6.01
N PRO A 229 19.02 -1.37 -4.67
CA PRO A 229 19.92 -2.32 -4.02
C PRO A 229 19.57 -3.77 -4.37
N LYS A 230 20.60 -4.63 -4.43
CA LYS A 230 20.39 -6.06 -4.65
C LYS A 230 19.52 -6.65 -3.54
N TRP A 231 18.65 -7.58 -3.91
CA TRP A 231 17.69 -8.17 -2.99
C TRP A 231 18.34 -8.85 -1.77
N ASN A 232 19.46 -9.55 -1.97
CA ASN A 232 20.17 -10.19 -0.86
C ASN A 232 20.99 -9.23 0.03
N ASN A 233 20.88 -7.92 -0.19
CA ASN A 233 21.43 -6.89 0.70
C ASN A 233 20.28 -6.23 1.49
N PHE A 234 19.67 -7.02 2.37
CA PHE A 234 18.43 -6.70 3.07
C PHE A 234 18.47 -5.36 3.81
N ALA A 235 19.53 -5.08 4.58
CA ALA A 235 19.66 -3.83 5.32
C ALA A 235 19.76 -2.60 4.40
N THR A 236 20.56 -2.70 3.33
CA THR A 236 20.68 -1.61 2.34
C THR A 236 19.38 -1.40 1.59
N ARG A 237 18.69 -2.47 1.17
CA ARG A 237 17.41 -2.35 0.47
C ARG A 237 16.33 -1.79 1.37
N ALA A 238 16.25 -2.24 2.63
CA ALA A 238 15.27 -1.72 3.60
C ALA A 238 15.47 -0.22 3.86
N ARG A 239 16.72 0.22 4.03
CA ARG A 239 17.06 1.63 4.20
C ARG A 239 16.79 2.47 2.96
N TRP A 240 17.09 1.94 1.79
CA TRP A 240 16.78 2.59 0.52
C TRP A 240 15.27 2.75 0.31
N ILE A 241 14.46 1.73 0.60
CA ILE A 241 12.98 1.81 0.56
C ILE A 241 12.50 2.87 1.57
N THR A 242 13.06 2.87 2.78
CA THR A 242 12.68 3.84 3.82
C THR A 242 12.91 5.27 3.37
N HIS A 243 14.09 5.56 2.81
CA HIS A 243 14.46 6.91 2.40
C HIS A 243 13.61 7.47 1.24
N HIS A 244 13.34 6.62 0.25
CA HIS A 244 12.55 7.04 -0.91
C HIS A 244 11.06 7.09 -0.62
N SER A 245 10.58 6.39 0.41
CA SER A 245 9.18 6.45 0.83
C SER A 245 8.85 7.83 1.39
N LYS A 246 7.93 8.54 0.74
CA LYS A 246 7.46 9.86 1.18
C LYS A 246 6.18 9.79 2.00
N TRP A 247 5.48 8.66 1.95
CA TRP A 247 4.34 8.40 2.81
C TRP A 247 4.34 6.92 3.18
N SER A 248 3.53 6.57 4.18
CA SER A 248 3.46 5.23 4.75
C SER A 248 2.06 4.93 5.24
N THR A 249 1.77 3.64 5.42
CA THR A 249 0.71 3.22 6.33
C THR A 249 1.32 3.01 7.70
N ILE A 250 0.79 3.68 8.72
CA ILE A 250 1.11 3.40 10.12
C ILE A 250 -0.05 2.63 10.72
N ALA A 251 0.26 1.44 11.24
CA ALA A 251 -0.67 0.52 11.85
C ALA A 251 -0.57 0.54 13.38
N THR A 252 -1.72 0.35 14.04
CA THR A 252 -1.90 0.30 15.50
C THR A 252 -2.91 -0.78 15.87
N VAL A 253 -2.88 -1.21 17.14
CA VAL A 253 -4.04 -1.84 17.77
C VAL A 253 -5.09 -0.76 18.04
N ALA A 254 -6.36 -1.04 17.75
CA ALA A 254 -7.46 -0.12 18.00
C ALA A 254 -7.72 0.06 19.51
N ALA A 255 -7.90 1.30 19.96
CA ALA A 255 -8.26 1.62 21.33
C ALA A 255 -9.76 1.38 21.56
N ALA A 256 -10.14 0.83 22.71
CA ALA A 256 -11.55 0.69 23.09
C ALA A 256 -12.32 2.03 23.09
N SER A 257 -11.64 3.15 23.37
CA SER A 257 -12.22 4.50 23.33
C SER A 257 -12.51 5.00 21.91
N ASN A 258 -11.84 4.46 20.89
CA ASN A 258 -12.05 4.81 19.48
C ASN A 258 -13.18 4.02 18.83
N ALA A 259 -13.74 3.02 19.50
CA ALA A 259 -14.90 2.27 19.00
C ALA A 259 -16.10 3.17 18.69
N ALA A 260 -16.19 4.38 19.26
CA ALA A 260 -17.23 5.36 18.93
C ALA A 260 -16.90 6.22 17.68
N GLU A 261 -15.61 6.44 17.35
CA GLU A 261 -15.16 7.25 16.21
C GLU A 261 -14.85 6.44 14.96
N THR A 262 -14.51 5.15 15.09
CA THR A 262 -14.33 4.23 13.95
C THR A 262 -15.56 3.34 13.73
N THR A 263 -16.44 3.22 14.74
CA THR A 263 -17.55 2.24 14.85
C THR A 263 -17.21 0.84 14.39
N SER A 264 -15.92 0.51 14.37
CA SER A 264 -15.37 -0.75 13.93
C SER A 264 -15.07 -1.61 15.15
N SER A 265 -15.52 -2.86 15.12
CA SER A 265 -15.15 -3.93 16.03
C SER A 265 -13.75 -4.49 15.78
N SER A 266 -13.06 -4.04 14.72
CA SER A 266 -11.70 -4.50 14.45
C SER A 266 -10.74 -4.02 15.54
N SER A 267 -9.89 -4.93 16.03
CA SER A 267 -8.83 -4.61 16.99
C SER A 267 -7.60 -4.00 16.34
N VAL A 268 -7.60 -3.79 15.01
CA VAL A 268 -6.48 -3.21 14.29
C VAL A 268 -6.91 -2.02 13.43
N PHE A 269 -5.98 -1.08 13.23
CA PHE A 269 -6.25 0.12 12.46
C PHE A 269 -4.98 0.60 11.77
N GLY A 270 -5.09 0.93 10.49
CA GLY A 270 -4.06 1.65 9.74
C GLY A 270 -4.53 3.04 9.31
N ASN A 271 -3.59 3.97 9.16
CA ASN A 271 -3.84 5.28 8.55
C ASN A 271 -2.59 5.76 7.81
N ILE A 272 -2.78 6.66 6.85
CA ILE A 272 -1.71 7.18 6.01
C ILE A 272 -1.03 8.37 6.67
N ARG A 273 0.31 8.37 6.63
CA ARG A 273 1.13 9.49 7.07
C ARG A 273 2.23 9.81 6.09
N SER A 274 2.42 11.10 5.90
CA SER A 274 3.58 11.67 5.22
C SER A 274 4.79 11.53 6.14
N ILE A 275 5.92 11.11 5.56
CA ILE A 275 7.14 10.78 6.31
C ILE A 275 8.39 11.39 5.66
N ALA A 276 9.38 11.68 6.48
CA ALA A 276 10.73 12.02 6.04
C ALA A 276 11.76 11.25 6.88
N ASP A 277 12.91 10.88 6.33
CA ASP A 277 14.00 10.30 7.13
C ASP A 277 15.36 11.00 6.91
N GLY A 278 15.39 12.06 6.10
CA GLY A 278 16.56 12.80 5.65
C GLY A 278 16.20 13.64 4.41
N VAL A 279 17.08 14.57 4.01
CA VAL A 279 16.89 15.34 2.77
C VAL A 279 17.39 14.56 1.54
N ASP A 280 18.39 13.72 1.73
CA ASP A 280 19.02 12.88 0.70
C ASP A 280 19.57 11.60 1.32
N LEU A 281 20.11 10.69 0.50
CA LEU A 281 20.65 9.41 0.96
C LEU A 281 21.81 9.57 1.96
N SER A 282 22.56 10.68 1.92
CA SER A 282 23.68 10.93 2.83
C SER A 282 23.23 11.35 4.23
N THR A 283 22.02 11.91 4.32
CA THR A 283 21.39 12.37 5.56
C THR A 283 20.26 11.47 6.04
N SER A 284 19.93 10.41 5.29
CA SER A 284 18.99 9.37 5.70
C SER A 284 19.40 8.77 7.05
N THR A 285 18.47 8.83 7.99
CA THR A 285 18.60 8.27 9.34
C THR A 285 18.04 6.85 9.43
N GLY A 286 17.19 6.44 8.48
CA GLY A 286 16.39 5.22 8.60
C GLY A 286 15.30 5.29 9.67
N ARG A 287 15.06 6.44 10.30
CA ARG A 287 13.99 6.61 11.29
C ARG A 287 12.94 7.57 10.74
N PRO A 288 11.80 7.07 10.23
CA PRO A 288 10.74 7.94 9.71
C PRO A 288 10.29 8.96 10.76
N LEU A 289 10.33 10.22 10.37
CA LEU A 289 9.74 11.36 11.04
C LEU A 289 8.37 11.64 10.44
N PHE A 290 7.37 11.85 11.29
CA PHE A 290 6.02 12.18 10.86
C PHE A 290 5.33 13.12 11.85
N TYR A 291 4.42 13.95 11.35
CA TYR A 291 3.55 14.77 12.19
C TYR A 291 2.20 14.07 12.37
N LEU A 292 1.72 14.03 13.61
CA LEU A 292 0.47 13.36 13.97
C LEU A 292 -0.40 14.28 14.86
N PRO A 293 -1.57 14.71 14.36
CA PRO A 293 -2.53 15.44 15.18
C PRO A 293 -3.07 14.61 16.34
N ASP A 294 -3.28 15.24 17.50
CA ASP A 294 -3.71 14.55 18.72
C ASP A 294 -5.12 13.95 18.63
N ALA A 295 -5.98 14.59 17.84
CA ALA A 295 -7.37 14.16 17.61
C ALA A 295 -7.50 13.11 16.50
N ASP A 296 -6.41 12.70 15.85
CA ASP A 296 -6.50 11.65 14.85
C ASP A 296 -6.66 10.27 15.50
N ALA A 297 -7.50 9.41 14.92
CA ALA A 297 -7.74 8.05 15.42
C ALA A 297 -6.45 7.25 15.58
N LEU A 298 -5.47 7.43 14.69
CA LEU A 298 -4.14 6.81 14.80
C LEU A 298 -3.41 7.27 16.07
N ALA A 299 -3.50 8.56 16.43
CA ALA A 299 -2.85 9.11 17.63
C ALA A 299 -3.49 8.56 18.91
N VAL A 300 -4.81 8.47 18.94
CA VAL A 300 -5.54 7.91 20.08
C VAL A 300 -5.23 6.42 20.24
N ASN A 301 -5.25 5.65 19.14
CA ASN A 301 -4.88 4.23 19.14
C ASN A 301 -3.43 4.02 19.61
N MET A 302 -2.49 4.78 19.05
CA MET A 302 -1.08 4.74 19.42
C MET A 302 -0.89 5.00 20.92
N LYS A 303 -1.46 6.09 21.46
CA LYS A 303 -1.32 6.46 22.88
C LYS A 303 -1.94 5.42 23.82
N ALA A 304 -3.05 4.80 23.42
CA ALA A 304 -3.69 3.74 24.21
C ALA A 304 -2.85 2.45 24.28
N ASN A 305 -1.92 2.25 23.33
CA ASN A 305 -1.12 1.05 23.19
C ASN A 305 0.38 1.30 23.45
N ASP A 306 0.69 2.17 24.41
CA ASP A 306 2.07 2.49 24.83
C ASP A 306 2.97 2.92 23.64
N ASN A 307 2.36 3.67 22.71
CA ASN A 307 2.95 4.18 21.49
C ASN A 307 3.49 3.11 20.52
N HIS A 308 3.10 1.84 20.65
CA HIS A 308 3.50 0.82 19.69
C HIS A 308 2.83 1.03 18.34
N ILE A 309 3.65 1.03 17.29
CA ILE A 309 3.21 1.18 15.90
C ILE A 309 4.02 0.26 14.99
N VAL A 310 3.45 -0.02 13.81
CA VAL A 310 4.17 -0.62 12.68
C VAL A 310 4.06 0.34 11.49
N ILE A 311 5.20 0.75 10.93
CA ILE A 311 5.26 1.55 9.71
C ILE A 311 5.51 0.60 8.54
N SER A 312 4.56 0.53 7.61
CA SER A 312 4.62 -0.29 6.40
C SER A 312 4.94 0.57 5.17
N LEU A 313 5.97 0.17 4.43
CA LEU A 313 6.55 0.87 3.28
C LEU A 313 6.70 -0.08 2.10
N SER A 314 6.56 0.39 0.87
CA SER A 314 6.71 -0.45 -0.32
C SER A 314 7.34 0.29 -1.50
N GLU A 315 8.09 -0.47 -2.31
CA GLU A 315 8.53 -0.05 -3.63
C GLU A 315 7.37 0.41 -4.53
N ALA A 316 6.13 -0.03 -4.28
CA ALA A 316 4.95 0.39 -5.03
C ALA A 316 4.65 1.90 -4.91
N SER A 317 5.10 2.56 -3.84
CA SER A 317 4.95 4.01 -3.64
C SER A 317 6.17 4.83 -4.05
N LEU A 318 7.18 4.22 -4.69
CA LEU A 318 8.45 4.87 -5.02
C LEU A 318 8.51 5.30 -6.47
N ALA A 319 8.86 6.56 -6.72
CA ALA A 319 9.05 7.10 -8.06
C ALA A 319 10.18 6.38 -8.83
N GLU A 320 11.20 5.93 -8.10
CA GLU A 320 12.35 5.17 -8.58
C GLU A 320 11.94 3.82 -9.18
N ARG A 321 10.78 3.30 -8.75
CA ARG A 321 10.25 1.99 -9.14
C ARG A 321 9.14 2.09 -10.18
N VAL A 322 8.81 3.28 -10.67
CA VAL A 322 7.86 3.46 -11.77
C VAL A 322 8.53 3.15 -13.11
N SER A 323 7.90 2.24 -13.86
CA SER A 323 8.25 1.92 -15.25
C SER A 323 6.97 1.80 -16.06
N GLU A 324 6.93 2.44 -17.23
CA GLU A 324 5.75 2.45 -18.12
C GLU A 324 4.44 2.88 -17.41
N GLY A 325 4.55 3.84 -16.48
CA GLY A 325 3.40 4.35 -15.70
C GLY A 325 2.86 3.36 -14.67
N ARG A 326 3.56 2.26 -14.38
CA ARG A 326 3.15 1.25 -13.40
C ARG A 326 4.11 1.20 -12.22
N PRO A 327 3.60 1.08 -10.98
CA PRO A 327 4.42 0.76 -9.81
C PRO A 327 5.20 -0.52 -10.04
N CYS A 328 6.47 -0.55 -9.64
CA CYS A 328 7.36 -1.71 -9.80
C CYS A 328 7.42 -2.29 -11.24
N GLY A 329 7.08 -1.49 -12.27
CA GLY A 329 6.94 -1.97 -13.65
C GLY A 329 5.85 -3.04 -13.83
N GLY A 330 4.84 -3.07 -12.97
CA GLY A 330 3.78 -4.09 -12.95
C GLY A 330 4.23 -5.43 -12.35
N GLN A 331 5.40 -5.48 -11.72
CA GLN A 331 5.80 -6.62 -10.91
C GLN A 331 5.04 -6.62 -9.60
N GLU A 332 4.53 -7.79 -9.21
CA GLU A 332 3.84 -7.99 -7.94
C GLU A 332 4.82 -8.49 -6.86
N LEU A 333 4.29 -8.78 -5.67
CA LEU A 333 5.06 -9.45 -4.63
C LEU A 333 5.63 -10.80 -5.11
N PRO A 334 6.83 -11.19 -4.63
CA PRO A 334 7.70 -10.44 -3.71
C PRO A 334 8.70 -9.50 -4.42
N LEU A 335 8.61 -9.33 -5.74
CA LEU A 335 9.58 -8.55 -6.53
C LEU A 335 9.41 -7.04 -6.35
N CYS A 336 8.19 -6.59 -6.06
CA CYS A 336 7.92 -5.26 -5.54
C CYS A 336 8.11 -5.26 -4.03
N ALA A 337 9.31 -4.89 -3.57
CA ALA A 337 9.68 -5.11 -2.18
C ALA A 337 8.90 -4.26 -1.18
N GLN A 338 8.85 -4.71 0.07
CA GLN A 338 8.20 -4.00 1.18
C GLN A 338 8.99 -4.17 2.48
N VAL A 339 8.85 -3.16 3.35
CA VAL A 339 9.49 -3.09 4.67
C VAL A 339 8.44 -2.78 5.71
N ALA A 340 8.47 -3.52 6.82
CA ALA A 340 7.73 -3.21 8.02
C ALA A 340 8.72 -2.85 9.15
N LEU A 341 8.58 -1.65 9.70
CA LEU A 341 9.35 -1.15 10.84
C LEU A 341 8.48 -1.18 12.08
N TYR A 342 8.82 -2.02 13.05
CA TYR A 342 8.13 -2.18 14.31
C TYR A 342 8.83 -1.35 15.37
N GLY A 343 8.08 -0.71 16.25
CA GLY A 343 8.68 0.06 17.34
C GLY A 343 7.70 0.90 18.13
N LYS A 344 8.25 1.82 18.91
CA LYS A 344 7.48 2.84 19.64
C LYS A 344 7.63 4.20 18.97
N ALA A 345 6.52 4.90 18.77
CA ALA A 345 6.57 6.30 18.39
C ALA A 345 7.11 7.13 19.56
N VAL A 346 8.17 7.89 19.32
CA VAL A 346 8.83 8.75 20.31
C VAL A 346 8.64 10.21 19.88
N PRO A 347 8.06 11.07 20.73
CA PRO A 347 7.89 12.48 20.38
C PRO A 347 9.23 13.16 20.19
N VAL A 348 9.33 14.03 19.19
CA VAL A 348 10.51 14.86 18.93
C VAL A 348 10.13 16.33 18.93
N GLU A 349 10.99 17.15 19.52
CA GLU A 349 10.79 18.61 19.50
C GLU A 349 11.03 19.15 18.09
N PHE A 350 10.07 19.92 17.59
CA PHE A 350 10.18 20.57 16.29
C PHE A 350 11.37 21.54 16.29
N ASN A 351 12.21 21.45 15.27
CA ASN A 351 13.40 22.26 15.11
C ASN A 351 13.68 22.55 13.62
N ARG A 352 14.75 23.30 13.34
CA ARG A 352 15.11 23.72 11.98
C ARG A 352 15.46 22.56 11.05
N ASP A 353 16.03 21.47 11.58
CA ASP A 353 16.42 20.32 10.79
C ASP A 353 15.18 19.54 10.34
N ILE A 354 14.21 19.36 11.23
CA ILE A 354 12.89 18.79 10.91
C ILE A 354 12.18 19.67 9.88
N ALA A 355 12.18 21.00 10.08
CA ALA A 355 11.59 21.94 9.12
C ALA A 355 12.20 21.79 7.72
N THR A 356 13.52 21.67 7.65
CA THR A 356 14.27 21.54 6.39
C THR A 356 13.96 20.21 5.69
N GLN A 357 13.85 19.12 6.45
CA GLN A 357 13.45 17.82 5.92
C GLN A 357 12.04 17.88 5.30
N PHE A 358 11.02 18.34 6.06
CA PHE A 358 9.66 18.42 5.53
C PHE A 358 9.51 19.44 4.40
N GLN A 359 10.25 20.55 4.42
CA GLN A 359 10.24 21.50 3.31
C GLN A 359 10.77 20.87 2.01
N HIS A 360 11.78 20.01 2.12
CA HIS A 360 12.33 19.28 0.98
C HIS A 360 11.42 18.14 0.54
N THR A 361 10.96 17.30 1.46
CA THR A 361 10.23 16.08 1.11
C THR A 361 8.76 16.36 0.80
N HIS A 362 8.13 17.33 1.47
CA HIS A 362 6.69 17.61 1.40
C HIS A 362 6.37 19.07 1.03
N PRO A 363 6.75 19.52 -0.18
CA PRO A 363 6.53 20.91 -0.61
C PRO A 363 5.04 21.30 -0.70
N LEU A 364 4.14 20.32 -0.89
CA LEU A 364 2.68 20.51 -0.94
C LEU A 364 2.02 20.64 0.45
N ALA A 365 2.82 20.60 1.52
CA ALA A 365 2.35 20.68 2.90
C ALA A 365 3.32 21.51 3.76
N SER A 366 3.46 22.81 3.43
CA SER A 366 4.35 23.73 4.13
C SER A 366 4.12 23.77 5.65
N TRP A 367 2.90 23.53 6.11
CA TRP A 367 2.54 23.43 7.52
C TRP A 367 3.37 22.38 8.28
N MET A 368 3.82 21.30 7.63
CA MET A 368 4.75 20.33 8.25
C MET A 368 6.16 20.91 8.46
N ALA A 369 6.56 21.90 7.67
CA ALA A 369 7.81 22.63 7.85
C ALA A 369 7.66 23.89 8.74
N GLU A 370 6.44 24.22 9.18
CA GLU A 370 6.11 25.41 9.98
C GLU A 370 5.74 25.06 11.44
N GLY A 371 5.92 23.80 11.85
CA GLY A 371 5.67 23.34 13.22
C GLY A 371 4.35 22.60 13.42
N GLY A 372 3.64 22.26 12.34
CA GLY A 372 2.48 21.39 12.35
C GLY A 372 1.25 22.03 11.73
N SER A 373 0.13 21.31 11.80
CA SER A 373 -1.14 21.82 11.30
C SER A 373 -1.75 22.85 12.27
N HIS A 374 -2.89 23.44 11.89
CA HIS A 374 -3.69 24.28 12.79
C HIS A 374 -4.31 23.50 13.97
N MET A 375 -4.26 22.16 13.93
CA MET A 375 -4.69 21.29 15.02
C MET A 375 -3.53 21.02 15.97
N SER A 376 -3.83 20.78 17.25
CA SER A 376 -2.83 20.27 18.18
C SER A 376 -2.28 18.92 17.69
N GLY A 377 -0.97 18.76 17.73
CA GLY A 377 -0.29 17.57 17.27
C GLY A 377 1.18 17.61 17.63
N SER A 378 1.86 16.50 17.42
CA SER A 378 3.29 16.35 17.72
C SER A 378 4.01 15.70 16.56
N TYR A 379 5.31 15.97 16.46
CA TYR A 379 6.21 15.21 15.61
C TYR A 379 6.67 13.97 16.37
N TYR A 380 6.78 12.86 15.66
CA TYR A 380 7.28 11.60 16.19
C TYR A 380 8.37 11.07 15.28
N THR A 381 9.31 10.35 15.89
CA THR A 381 10.18 9.40 15.21
C THR A 381 9.89 7.98 15.71
N LEU A 382 10.51 6.98 15.11
CA LEU A 382 10.34 5.59 15.53
C LEU A 382 11.54 5.10 16.32
N ASP A 383 11.31 4.61 17.54
CA ASP A 383 12.26 3.75 18.24
C ASP A 383 12.10 2.30 17.78
N ILE A 384 12.94 1.89 16.84
CA ILE A 384 12.81 0.64 16.09
C ILE A 384 13.21 -0.55 16.97
N SER A 385 12.31 -1.51 17.12
CA SER A 385 12.56 -2.78 17.82
C SER A 385 12.74 -3.96 16.87
N LYS A 386 12.15 -3.92 15.67
CA LYS A 386 12.23 -5.00 14.67
C LYS A 386 12.07 -4.42 13.25
N VAL A 387 12.86 -4.94 12.31
CA VAL A 387 12.80 -4.60 10.88
C VAL A 387 12.56 -5.87 10.09
N VAL A 388 11.50 -5.88 9.29
CA VAL A 388 11.16 -7.01 8.44
C VAL A 388 11.07 -6.55 6.99
N ILE A 389 11.68 -7.30 6.08
CA ILE A 389 11.66 -7.03 4.65
C ILE A 389 11.16 -8.25 3.87
N LEU A 390 10.33 -8.04 2.86
CA LEU A 390 10.04 -9.02 1.81
C LEU A 390 10.43 -8.39 0.48
N ASP A 391 11.42 -8.96 -0.18
CA ASP A 391 12.01 -8.34 -1.36
C ASP A 391 12.44 -9.32 -2.47
N TYR A 392 12.31 -10.61 -2.17
CA TYR A 392 12.45 -11.70 -3.13
C TYR A 392 11.68 -12.95 -2.67
N PHE A 393 11.70 -13.99 -3.49
CA PHE A 393 11.15 -15.29 -3.13
C PHE A 393 11.90 -15.87 -1.92
N GLY A 394 11.19 -16.60 -1.05
CA GLY A 394 11.74 -17.18 0.17
C GLY A 394 11.03 -16.74 1.46
N GLY A 395 10.15 -15.74 1.37
CA GLY A 395 9.39 -15.22 2.50
C GLY A 395 10.01 -13.97 3.10
N PHE A 396 9.49 -13.56 4.25
CA PHE A 396 9.99 -12.40 4.98
C PHE A 396 11.34 -12.69 5.63
N HIS A 397 12.19 -11.68 5.67
CA HIS A 397 13.49 -11.69 6.35
C HIS A 397 13.49 -10.65 7.46
N GLU A 398 13.91 -11.04 8.66
CA GLU A 398 14.24 -10.09 9.71
C GLU A 398 15.63 -9.50 9.46
N VAL A 399 15.74 -8.19 9.57
CA VAL A 399 17.00 -7.45 9.49
C VAL A 399 17.37 -6.99 10.89
N GLY A 400 18.62 -7.24 11.30
CA GLY A 400 19.12 -6.72 12.57
C GLY A 400 18.97 -5.19 12.63
N VAL A 401 18.39 -4.67 13.72
CA VAL A 401 18.14 -3.22 13.87
C VAL A 401 19.45 -2.43 13.77
N ASP A 402 20.54 -2.93 14.35
CA ASP A 402 21.85 -2.31 14.25
C ASP A 402 22.39 -2.34 12.81
N ASP A 403 22.22 -3.44 12.07
CA ASP A 403 22.63 -3.52 10.66
C ASP A 403 21.86 -2.51 9.80
N TYR A 404 20.55 -2.38 10.04
CA TYR A 404 19.69 -1.42 9.38
C TYR A 404 20.11 0.02 9.69
N LEU A 405 20.29 0.39 10.96
CA LEU A 405 20.63 1.75 11.37
C LEU A 405 22.07 2.14 10.98
N ASN A 406 23.02 1.19 11.02
CA ASN A 406 24.42 1.44 10.67
C ASN A 406 24.71 1.35 9.16
N THR A 407 23.71 0.98 8.35
CA THR A 407 23.85 0.99 6.89
C THR A 407 24.15 2.40 6.38
N ASN A 408 25.22 2.54 5.61
CA ASN A 408 25.63 3.77 4.98
C ASN A 408 25.18 3.79 3.51
N LEU A 409 24.25 4.69 3.17
CA LEU A 409 23.74 4.81 1.80
C LEU A 409 24.59 5.73 0.91
N SER A 410 25.58 6.45 1.46
CA SER A 410 26.41 7.39 0.70
C SER A 410 27.19 6.72 -0.43
N SER A 411 27.56 5.44 -0.29
CA SER A 411 28.22 4.70 -1.38
C SER A 411 27.32 4.51 -2.61
N MET A 412 26.00 4.61 -2.45
CA MET A 412 25.08 4.57 -3.58
C MET A 412 25.17 5.83 -4.44
N LEU A 413 25.41 7.00 -3.82
CA LEU A 413 25.61 8.27 -4.52
C LEU A 413 26.86 8.22 -5.42
N GLU A 414 27.93 7.56 -4.97
CA GLU A 414 29.17 7.41 -5.75
C GLU A 414 29.01 6.46 -6.95
N SER A 415 28.19 5.41 -6.81
CA SER A 415 27.96 4.43 -7.87
C SER A 415 27.13 4.98 -9.05
N GLY A 416 26.29 5.98 -8.82
CA GLY A 416 25.55 6.70 -9.87
C GLY A 416 26.45 7.55 -10.77
N VAL A 417 27.54 8.10 -10.22
CA VAL A 417 28.53 8.91 -10.96
C VAL A 417 29.44 8.04 -11.84
N SER A 418 29.76 6.81 -11.40
CA SER A 418 30.67 5.92 -12.13
C SER A 418 30.08 5.27 -13.39
N GLN A 419 28.74 5.17 -13.52
CA GLN A 419 28.13 4.58 -14.71
C GLN A 419 27.95 5.58 -15.87
N THR A 420 27.99 6.88 -15.61
CA THR A 420 27.91 7.92 -16.65
C THR A 420 29.22 8.21 -17.38
N THR A 421 30.34 7.59 -16.99
CA THR A 421 31.65 7.76 -17.65
C THR A 421 32.29 6.43 -18.03
N MET A 422 31.61 5.62 -18.84
CA MET A 422 32.29 4.66 -19.70
C MET A 422 31.92 4.97 -21.15
N ASN A 423 32.63 5.94 -21.74
CA ASN A 423 32.79 5.93 -23.19
C ASN A 423 33.37 4.57 -23.58
N PRO A 424 32.80 3.86 -24.58
CA PRO A 424 33.39 2.63 -25.05
C PRO A 424 34.83 2.94 -25.51
N PRO A 425 35.79 2.05 -25.20
CA PRO A 425 37.17 2.31 -25.56
C PRO A 425 37.30 2.40 -27.08
N SER A 426 38.08 3.36 -27.56
CA SER A 426 38.17 3.83 -28.95
C SER A 426 38.78 2.82 -29.95
N TRP A 427 38.71 1.52 -29.66
CA TRP A 427 39.11 0.43 -30.57
C TRP A 427 37.91 -0.34 -31.15
N PHE A 428 36.67 0.07 -30.84
CA PHE A 428 35.44 -0.55 -31.36
C PHE A 428 34.93 -0.01 -32.70
N SER A 429 35.66 0.89 -33.35
CA SER A 429 35.31 1.37 -34.70
C SER A 429 36.12 0.61 -35.76
N GLY A 430 35.61 -0.55 -36.21
CA GLY A 430 36.12 -1.18 -37.42
C GLY A 430 35.76 -2.65 -37.59
N HIS A 431 35.03 -2.94 -38.67
CA HIS A 431 34.87 -4.25 -39.34
C HIS A 431 33.67 -5.14 -38.94
N LEU A 432 32.58 -4.91 -39.67
CA LEU A 432 31.37 -5.75 -39.81
C LEU A 432 31.60 -7.22 -40.23
N ILE A 433 32.83 -7.63 -40.53
CA ILE A 433 33.14 -8.96 -41.09
C ILE A 433 33.48 -10.00 -40.00
N VAL A 434 33.87 -9.59 -38.79
CA VAL A 434 34.23 -10.53 -37.70
C VAL A 434 32.99 -11.15 -37.05
N TRP A 435 31.84 -10.46 -37.07
CA TRP A 435 30.59 -10.92 -36.44
C TRP A 435 29.86 -12.03 -37.20
N MET A 436 30.06 -12.16 -38.52
CA MET A 436 29.40 -13.24 -39.29
C MET A 436 30.05 -14.62 -39.07
N MET A 437 31.30 -14.69 -38.62
CA MET A 437 32.02 -15.97 -38.45
C MET A 437 31.88 -16.57 -37.04
N ALA A 438 31.60 -15.74 -36.02
CA ALA A 438 31.40 -16.22 -34.64
C ALA A 438 30.00 -16.86 -34.42
N GLY A 439 28.98 -16.43 -35.16
CA GLY A 439 27.62 -17.00 -35.07
C GLY A 439 27.50 -18.42 -35.64
N PHE A 440 28.33 -18.78 -36.62
CA PHE A 440 28.28 -20.10 -37.26
C PHE A 440 28.96 -21.21 -36.45
N LEU A 441 30.00 -20.89 -35.66
CA LEU A 441 30.72 -21.88 -34.84
C LEU A 441 29.97 -22.23 -33.54
N LEU A 442 29.23 -21.27 -32.96
CA LEU A 442 28.45 -21.51 -31.73
C LEU A 442 27.16 -22.33 -32.01
N GLY A 443 26.53 -22.13 -33.17
CA GLY A 443 25.36 -22.91 -33.59
C GLY A 443 25.66 -24.37 -33.93
N TRP A 444 26.87 -24.67 -34.42
CA TRP A 444 27.28 -26.04 -34.77
C TRP A 444 27.63 -26.90 -33.55
N LEU A 445 28.12 -26.29 -32.46
CA LEU A 445 28.49 -26.98 -31.22
C LEU A 445 27.28 -27.38 -30.36
N VAL A 446 26.20 -26.59 -30.37
CA VAL A 446 24.98 -26.88 -29.58
C VAL A 446 24.16 -28.03 -30.19
N SER A 447 24.25 -28.25 -31.51
CA SER A 447 23.50 -29.32 -32.20
C SER A 447 23.98 -30.75 -31.88
N ARG A 448 25.17 -30.94 -31.32
CA ARG A 448 25.76 -32.28 -31.07
C ARG A 448 25.64 -32.82 -29.64
N TYR A 449 25.11 -32.05 -28.68
CA TYR A 449 25.20 -32.41 -27.24
C TYR A 449 23.87 -32.43 -26.46
N SER A 450 22.78 -32.85 -27.09
CA SER A 450 21.56 -33.17 -26.34
C SER A 450 20.74 -34.26 -27.03
N GLY A 451 21.18 -35.50 -26.85
CA GLY A 451 20.27 -36.64 -26.80
C GLY A 451 20.01 -36.97 -25.33
N ILE A 452 18.74 -36.94 -24.89
CA ILE A 452 18.10 -37.86 -23.92
C ILE A 452 16.61 -37.47 -23.79
N HIS A 453 15.83 -38.50 -23.53
CA HIS A 453 14.40 -38.73 -23.76
C HIS A 453 13.37 -37.77 -23.14
N SER A 454 12.32 -37.57 -23.93
CA SER A 454 10.96 -37.16 -23.55
C SER A 454 10.30 -38.22 -22.67
N THR A 455 9.79 -37.81 -21.50
CA THR A 455 8.67 -38.47 -20.81
C THR A 455 7.87 -37.44 -19.99
N THR A 456 6.55 -37.58 -20.06
CA THR A 456 5.47 -36.94 -19.29
C THR A 456 5.09 -35.49 -19.66
N GLY A 457 3.92 -35.38 -20.30
CA GLY A 457 3.30 -34.13 -20.71
C GLY A 457 2.63 -33.40 -19.54
N ALA A 458 2.79 -32.08 -19.53
CA ALA A 458 2.04 -31.19 -18.66
C ALA A 458 0.57 -31.17 -19.11
N GLN A 459 -0.34 -31.53 -18.20
CA GLN A 459 -1.76 -31.26 -18.37
C GLN A 459 -2.03 -29.80 -18.00
N TYR A 460 -2.25 -28.98 -19.02
CA TYR A 460 -2.75 -27.62 -18.87
C TYR A 460 -4.26 -27.65 -18.58
N ARG A 461 -4.73 -26.82 -17.67
CA ARG A 461 -6.17 -26.59 -17.48
C ARG A 461 -6.66 -25.73 -18.63
N THR A 462 -7.23 -26.37 -19.65
CA THR A 462 -7.99 -25.70 -20.72
C THR A 462 -9.36 -25.30 -20.18
N VAL A 463 -9.69 -24.01 -20.23
CA VAL A 463 -11.06 -23.51 -20.02
C VAL A 463 -11.82 -23.64 -21.35
N PRO A 464 -13.08 -24.13 -21.37
CA PRO A 464 -13.90 -24.12 -22.58
C PRO A 464 -14.24 -22.68 -22.99
N ASP A 465 -14.05 -22.38 -24.26
CA ASP A 465 -14.41 -21.11 -24.91
C ASP A 465 -15.92 -20.86 -24.77
N ALA A 466 -16.29 -19.82 -24.01
CA ALA A 466 -17.65 -19.38 -23.80
C ALA A 466 -18.17 -18.55 -24.98
N THR A 467 -18.05 -19.06 -26.21
CA THR A 467 -18.69 -18.47 -27.40
C THR A 467 -19.09 -19.54 -28.41
N LYS A 468 -20.07 -20.39 -28.09
CA LYS A 468 -20.97 -21.07 -29.06
C LYS A 468 -21.94 -22.01 -28.34
N THR A 469 -23.22 -21.67 -28.36
CA THR A 469 -24.34 -22.49 -28.88
C THR A 469 -25.64 -22.01 -28.25
N SER A 470 -26.39 -21.20 -29.01
CA SER A 470 -27.85 -21.30 -28.97
C SER A 470 -28.20 -22.56 -29.77
N GLU A 471 -28.73 -23.59 -29.13
CA GLU A 471 -29.68 -24.51 -29.77
C GLU A 471 -30.37 -25.34 -28.69
N THR A 472 -31.67 -25.51 -28.93
CA THR A 472 -32.71 -26.07 -28.09
C THR A 472 -32.40 -27.49 -27.59
N MET A 473 -32.49 -27.71 -26.28
CA MET A 473 -32.48 -29.06 -25.71
C MET A 473 -33.93 -29.53 -25.55
N GLU A 474 -34.41 -30.30 -26.53
CA GLU A 474 -35.59 -31.14 -26.37
C GLU A 474 -35.30 -32.24 -25.32
N MET A 475 -36.32 -32.49 -24.52
CA MET A 475 -36.40 -33.49 -23.48
C MET A 475 -36.52 -34.87 -24.11
N GLU A 476 -35.57 -35.76 -23.85
CA GLU A 476 -35.79 -37.21 -24.01
C GLU A 476 -35.34 -37.95 -22.75
N VAL A 477 -36.33 -38.57 -22.14
CA VAL A 477 -36.27 -39.49 -21.02
C VAL A 477 -35.84 -40.83 -21.58
N ASP A 478 -34.90 -41.52 -20.96
CA ASP A 478 -34.94 -42.98 -20.96
C ASP A 478 -34.27 -43.61 -19.75
N ALA A 479 -34.88 -44.71 -19.33
CA ALA A 479 -34.79 -45.37 -18.05
C ALA A 479 -33.93 -46.65 -18.09
N GLU A 480 -33.48 -47.07 -16.90
CA GLU A 480 -33.04 -48.43 -16.49
C GLU A 480 -31.83 -49.05 -17.25
N ALA A 481 -30.86 -49.73 -16.62
CA ALA A 481 -30.85 -50.54 -15.39
C ALA A 481 -29.47 -50.53 -14.69
#